data_AF-A0AAW2NH65-F1
#
_entry.id   AF-A0AAW2NH65-F1
#
_cell.length_a   1.000
_cell.length_b   1.000
_cell.length_c   1.000
_cell.angle_alpha   90.00
_cell.angle_beta   90.00
_cell.angle_gamma   90.00
#
_symmetry.space_group_name_H-M   'P 1'
#
loop_
_entity.id
_entity.type
_entity.pdbx_description
1 polymer ?
#
loop_
_entity_poly.entity_id
_entity_poly.type
_entity_poly.pdbx_seq_one_letter_code
_entity_poly.pdbx_strand_id
1 'polypeptide(L)'
;MAALNAISVCPHKLFWCQPKPRKRFISCCVSTPSVKGSRGSKVPRRRSGRTEGAGKSMEDSVKRKMEQFYEGSDGPPLRILPIGGLGEIGMNCMLVGNFDRYILIDAGVMFPDYDELGVQKIIPDTTFIKKWSHKIEAVIITHGHEDHIGALPWVIPALDSHTPIFASSFTMEVCDYHSMNSLNSFYSMLT
;
A
#
# COMPACT_ATOMS: atom_id res chain seq x y z
N MET A 1 -15.40 17.10 -64.05
CA MET A 1 -14.68 16.32 -63.02
C MET A 1 -14.58 17.22 -61.78
N ALA A 2 -15.65 17.54 -61.04
CA ALA A 2 -16.36 16.71 -60.04
C ALA A 2 -15.35 15.96 -59.14
N ALA A 3 -15.33 16.08 -57.81
CA ALA A 3 -16.27 16.60 -56.82
C ALA A 3 -15.49 16.92 -55.51
N LEU A 4 -15.77 18.07 -54.87
CA LEU A 4 -16.43 18.23 -53.56
C LEU A 4 -15.63 17.80 -52.31
N ASN A 5 -15.31 18.82 -51.50
CA ASN A 5 -15.63 18.98 -50.07
C ASN A 5 -15.61 17.71 -49.19
N ALA A 6 -14.86 17.76 -48.09
CA ALA A 6 -15.45 18.01 -46.78
C ALA A 6 -14.41 17.94 -45.66
N ILE A 7 -14.49 18.96 -44.80
CA ILE A 7 -14.14 18.90 -43.38
C ILE A 7 -14.65 17.58 -42.79
N SER A 8 -13.78 16.82 -42.13
CA SER A 8 -14.21 15.79 -41.16
C SER A 8 -13.61 16.12 -39.81
N VAL A 9 -14.40 16.87 -39.06
CA VAL A 9 -14.41 16.94 -37.61
C VAL A 9 -15.14 15.67 -37.11
N CYS A 10 -14.66 15.13 -35.97
CA CYS A 10 -15.32 14.16 -35.07
C CYS A 10 -15.32 12.66 -35.45
N PRO A 11 -15.55 11.72 -34.50
CA PRO A 11 -16.01 11.89 -33.12
C PRO A 11 -15.25 11.11 -32.01
N HIS A 12 -15.24 11.70 -30.81
CA HIS A 12 -15.43 11.07 -29.50
C HIS A 12 -14.94 9.62 -29.23
N LYS A 13 -13.96 9.51 -28.32
CA LYS A 13 -14.09 8.70 -27.09
C LYS A 13 -13.08 9.18 -26.04
N LEU A 14 -13.36 10.33 -25.42
CA LEU A 14 -12.96 10.53 -24.04
C LEU A 14 -13.66 9.45 -23.23
N PHE A 15 -12.96 8.39 -22.85
CA PHE A 15 -13.37 7.59 -21.70
C PHE A 15 -12.98 8.36 -20.44
N TRP A 16 -13.76 9.42 -20.17
CA TRP A 16 -13.97 9.86 -18.81
C TRP A 16 -14.65 8.70 -18.09
N CYS A 17 -13.88 7.93 -17.31
CA CYS A 17 -14.48 7.07 -16.30
C CYS A 17 -14.94 7.98 -15.16
N GLN A 18 -16.11 8.61 -15.36
CA GLN A 18 -16.86 9.26 -14.28
C GLN A 18 -17.19 8.17 -13.24
N PRO A 19 -16.67 8.24 -12.01
CA PRO A 19 -17.16 7.35 -10.96
C PRO A 19 -18.63 7.72 -10.73
N LYS A 20 -19.55 6.83 -11.12
CA LYS A 20 -20.97 6.96 -10.79
C LYS A 20 -21.09 7.08 -9.27
N PRO A 21 -21.66 8.17 -8.70
CA PRO A 21 -21.90 8.22 -7.27
C PRO A 21 -23.02 7.23 -6.96
N ARG A 22 -22.66 6.08 -6.39
CA ARG A 22 -23.65 5.18 -5.80
C ARG A 22 -24.24 5.92 -4.60
N LYS A 23 -25.43 6.50 -4.78
CA LYS A 23 -26.30 6.97 -3.71
C LYS A 23 -26.69 5.77 -2.83
N ARG A 24 -25.86 5.45 -1.84
CA ARG A 24 -26.29 4.63 -0.70
C ARG A 24 -26.80 5.60 0.37
N PHE A 25 -28.12 5.66 0.48
CA PHE A 25 -28.79 6.26 1.63
C PHE A 25 -28.31 5.54 2.89
N ILE A 26 -27.58 6.24 3.75
CA ILE A 26 -27.28 5.80 5.11
C ILE A 26 -28.52 6.13 5.95
N SER A 27 -29.31 5.12 6.25
CA SER A 27 -30.40 5.21 7.23
C SER A 27 -29.80 5.08 8.63
N CYS A 28 -29.65 6.21 9.35
CA CYS A 28 -29.35 6.20 10.78
C CYS A 28 -30.62 5.85 11.56
N CYS A 29 -30.73 4.62 12.04
CA CYS A 29 -31.74 4.25 13.02
C CYS A 29 -31.17 4.48 14.43
N VAL A 30 -31.52 5.62 15.02
CA VAL A 30 -31.32 5.91 16.45
C VAL A 30 -32.15 4.91 17.25
N SER A 31 -31.49 4.02 18.00
CA SER A 31 -32.15 3.17 18.98
C SER A 31 -31.95 3.79 20.37
N THR A 32 -33.05 4.29 20.92
CA THR A 32 -33.16 4.76 22.31
C THR A 32 -33.00 3.59 23.29
N PRO A 33 -32.25 3.72 24.41
CA PRO A 33 -32.22 2.68 25.42
C PRO A 33 -33.48 2.77 26.31
N SER A 34 -34.31 1.73 26.28
CA SER A 34 -35.40 1.53 27.23
C SER A 34 -34.86 0.95 28.52
N VAL A 35 -34.93 1.73 29.59
CA VAL A 35 -34.58 1.34 30.96
C VAL A 35 -35.73 0.52 31.55
N LYS A 36 -35.47 -0.72 31.95
CA LYS A 36 -36.26 -1.44 32.96
C LYS A 36 -35.35 -2.28 33.84
N GLY A 37 -35.26 -1.88 35.11
CA GLY A 37 -34.63 -2.67 36.16
C GLY A 37 -35.63 -3.63 36.82
N SER A 38 -35.12 -4.75 37.32
CA SER A 38 -35.71 -5.45 38.46
C SER A 38 -34.61 -6.16 39.26
N ARG A 39 -34.75 -6.08 40.58
CA ARG A 39 -33.78 -6.50 41.60
C ARG A 39 -33.87 -8.00 41.83
N GLY A 40 -32.72 -8.68 41.91
CA GLY A 40 -32.60 -10.04 42.43
C GLY A 40 -31.32 -10.17 43.24
N SER A 41 -31.46 -10.37 44.55
CA SER A 41 -30.34 -10.59 45.47
C SER A 41 -29.88 -12.06 45.43
N LYS A 42 -28.55 -12.28 45.43
CA LYS A 42 -27.78 -13.24 46.28
C LYS A 42 -26.61 -13.95 45.56
N VAL A 43 -25.46 -13.93 46.27
CA VAL A 43 -24.23 -14.76 46.23
C VAL A 43 -23.19 -14.48 45.11
N PRO A 44 -21.90 -14.23 45.46
CA PRO A 44 -20.83 -14.23 44.47
C PRO A 44 -20.59 -15.66 44.00
N ARG A 45 -21.10 -15.99 42.83
CA ARG A 45 -20.84 -17.27 42.18
C ARG A 45 -19.38 -17.26 41.71
N ARG A 46 -18.50 -17.90 42.49
CA ARG A 46 -17.17 -18.36 42.08
C ARG A 46 -17.30 -18.92 40.65
N ARG A 47 -16.78 -18.21 39.64
CA ARG A 47 -16.62 -18.81 38.31
C ARG A 47 -15.49 -19.82 38.44
N SER A 48 -15.90 -21.07 38.58
CA SER A 48 -15.06 -22.24 38.40
C SER A 48 -14.31 -22.12 37.08
N GLY A 49 -13.07 -22.60 37.09
CA GLY A 49 -12.10 -22.50 36.00
C GLY A 49 -12.73 -22.57 34.63
N ARG A 50 -12.50 -21.51 33.85
CA ARG A 50 -12.52 -21.63 32.41
C ARG A 50 -11.15 -22.19 32.07
N THR A 51 -11.14 -23.44 31.63
CA THR A 51 -9.98 -24.10 31.05
C THR A 51 -9.19 -23.10 30.22
N GLU A 52 -7.92 -22.92 30.59
CA GLU A 52 -6.93 -22.21 29.80
C GLU A 52 -6.88 -22.91 28.44
N GLY A 53 -7.65 -22.42 27.48
CA GLY A 53 -7.58 -22.87 26.11
C GLY A 53 -6.22 -22.46 25.56
N ALA A 54 -5.47 -23.46 25.08
CA ALA A 54 -4.21 -23.37 24.33
C ALA A 54 -3.62 -21.95 24.31
N GLY A 55 -2.70 -21.68 25.24
CA GLY A 55 -2.00 -20.40 25.33
C GLY A 55 -1.44 -20.05 23.95
N LYS A 56 -2.08 -19.09 23.29
CA LYS A 56 -1.57 -18.49 22.05
C LYS A 56 -0.21 -17.92 22.41
N SER A 57 0.82 -18.29 21.66
CA SER A 57 2.17 -17.90 22.04
C SER A 57 2.30 -16.37 22.04
N MET A 58 3.32 -15.85 22.71
CA MET A 58 3.57 -14.40 22.74
C MET A 58 3.65 -13.84 21.31
N GLU A 59 4.29 -14.62 20.43
CA GLU A 59 4.48 -14.37 19.00
C GLU A 59 3.15 -14.29 18.25
N ASP A 60 2.20 -15.19 18.52
CA ASP A 60 0.84 -15.15 17.93
C ASP A 60 0.05 -13.91 18.37
N SER A 61 0.35 -13.36 19.54
CA SER A 61 -0.33 -12.18 20.06
C SER A 61 0.25 -10.89 19.47
N VAL A 62 1.58 -10.84 19.28
CA VAL A 62 2.25 -9.74 18.57
C VAL A 62 1.80 -9.70 17.12
N LYS A 63 1.78 -10.85 16.44
CA LYS A 63 1.36 -10.94 15.03
C LYS A 63 -0.08 -10.50 14.83
N ARG A 64 -1.01 -10.92 15.69
CA ARG A 64 -2.41 -10.48 15.64
C ARG A 64 -2.57 -8.98 15.90
N LYS A 65 -1.82 -8.41 16.85
CA LYS A 65 -1.82 -6.96 17.06
C LYS A 65 -1.31 -6.23 15.83
N MET A 66 -0.22 -6.71 15.24
CA MET A 66 0.39 -6.11 14.07
C MET A 66 -0.52 -6.18 12.83
N GLU A 67 -1.15 -7.33 12.59
CA GLU A 67 -2.19 -7.49 11.56
C GLU A 67 -3.37 -6.56 11.84
N GLN A 68 -3.83 -6.45 13.09
CA GLN A 68 -4.89 -5.49 13.44
C GLN A 68 -4.47 -4.02 13.24
N PHE A 69 -3.21 -3.69 13.46
CA PHE A 69 -2.70 -2.32 13.34
C PHE A 69 -2.44 -1.90 11.89
N TYR A 70 -2.13 -2.83 10.99
CA TYR A 70 -1.85 -2.54 9.58
C TYR A 70 -2.86 -3.13 8.59
N GLU A 71 -3.88 -3.83 9.07
CA GLU A 71 -5.01 -4.30 8.25
C GLU A 71 -6.35 -3.84 8.85
N GLY A 72 -7.41 -3.81 8.04
CA GLY A 72 -8.79 -3.56 8.47
C GLY A 72 -9.21 -2.08 8.59
N SER A 73 -10.50 -1.87 8.88
CA SER A 73 -11.13 -0.54 8.95
C SER A 73 -10.91 0.22 10.25
N ASP A 74 -10.54 -0.48 11.31
CA ASP A 74 -10.65 0.02 12.69
C ASP A 74 -9.33 0.58 13.24
N GLY A 75 -8.33 0.80 12.38
CA GLY A 75 -7.05 1.38 12.75
C GLY A 75 -6.95 2.89 12.51
N PRO A 76 -5.75 3.47 12.69
CA PRO A 76 -5.52 4.90 12.51
C PRO A 76 -5.92 5.40 11.11
N PRO A 77 -6.31 6.68 10.97
CA PRO A 77 -6.73 7.27 9.69
C PRO A 77 -5.61 7.36 8.65
N LEU A 78 -4.36 7.23 9.08
CA LEU A 78 -3.18 7.14 8.23
C LEU A 78 -2.21 6.16 8.87
N ARG A 79 -1.68 5.25 8.07
CA ARG A 79 -0.68 4.25 8.46
C ARG A 79 0.57 4.48 7.64
N ILE A 80 1.70 4.48 8.32
CA ILE A 80 3.02 4.67 7.73
C ILE A 80 3.85 3.45 8.13
N LEU A 81 4.40 2.77 7.14
CA LEU A 81 5.14 1.53 7.31
C LEU A 81 6.48 1.64 6.57
N PRO A 82 7.55 2.06 7.26
CA PRO A 82 8.88 2.05 6.67
C PRO A 82 9.34 0.60 6.52
N ILE A 83 9.56 0.18 5.29
CA ILE A 83 10.13 -1.13 4.94
C ILE A 83 11.66 -1.03 4.90
N GLY A 84 12.19 0.16 4.59
CA GLY A 84 13.61 0.48 4.64
C GLY A 84 13.87 1.97 4.82
N GLY A 85 15.11 2.32 5.20
CA GLY A 85 15.59 3.69 5.39
C GLY A 85 15.20 4.35 6.72
N LEU A 86 14.47 3.66 7.61
CA LEU A 86 14.19 4.19 8.95
C LEU A 86 15.37 3.95 9.88
N GLY A 87 16.07 5.03 10.24
CA GLY A 87 17.20 4.97 11.19
C GLY A 87 18.54 4.64 10.54
N GLU A 88 18.58 4.58 9.20
CA GLU A 88 19.77 4.24 8.42
C GLU A 88 19.90 5.19 7.21
N ILE A 89 21.06 5.19 6.55
CA ILE A 89 21.27 5.98 5.32
C ILE A 89 21.08 5.07 4.10
N GLY A 90 20.01 5.31 3.37
CA GLY A 90 19.66 4.62 2.14
C GLY A 90 18.59 3.54 2.31
N MET A 91 18.39 2.71 1.29
CA MET A 91 17.29 1.73 1.24
C MET A 91 15.91 2.37 1.46
N ASN A 92 15.68 3.58 0.95
CA ASN A 92 14.41 4.29 1.16
C ASN A 92 13.27 3.51 0.53
N CYS A 93 12.33 3.05 1.36
CA CYS A 93 11.16 2.30 0.93
C CYS A 93 10.08 2.36 2.01
N MET A 94 8.93 2.97 1.72
CA MET A 94 7.89 3.21 2.72
C MET A 94 6.49 3.02 2.14
N LEU A 95 5.61 2.35 2.85
CA LEU A 95 4.18 2.32 2.54
C LEU A 95 3.45 3.39 3.33
N VAL A 96 2.59 4.13 2.65
CA VAL A 96 1.69 5.11 3.27
C VAL A 96 0.27 4.85 2.78
N GLY A 97 -0.68 4.75 3.70
CA GLY A 97 -2.03 4.38 3.30
C GLY A 97 -3.04 4.28 4.42
N ASN A 98 -4.24 3.85 4.06
CA ASN A 98 -5.33 3.56 4.99
C ASN A 98 -6.31 2.56 4.36
N PHE A 99 -7.08 1.86 5.19
CA PHE A 99 -8.14 0.94 4.78
C PHE A 99 -7.66 -0.16 3.83
N ASP A 100 -6.50 -0.76 4.13
CA ASP A 100 -5.86 -1.77 3.30
C ASP A 100 -5.49 -1.30 1.88
N ARG A 101 -5.37 0.01 1.67
CA ARG A 101 -4.92 0.63 0.42
C ARG A 101 -3.67 1.46 0.72
N TYR A 102 -2.59 1.15 0.02
CA TYR A 102 -1.28 1.73 0.26
C TYR A 102 -0.67 2.27 -1.02
N ILE A 103 0.15 3.31 -0.86
CA ILE A 103 1.06 3.82 -1.86
C ILE A 103 2.47 3.49 -1.38
N LEU A 104 3.28 2.93 -2.27
CA LEU A 104 4.69 2.70 -2.02
C LEU A 104 5.48 3.96 -2.42
N ILE A 105 6.32 4.45 -1.53
CA ILE A 105 7.19 5.60 -1.75
C ILE A 105 8.62 5.08 -1.80
N ASP A 106 9.26 5.28 -2.95
CA ASP A 106 10.62 4.88 -3.28
C ASP A 106 10.92 3.37 -3.15
N ALA A 107 12.00 2.97 -3.80
CA ALA A 107 12.55 1.62 -3.80
C ALA A 107 14.08 1.73 -3.94
N GLY A 108 14.74 2.15 -2.87
CA GLY A 108 16.17 2.35 -2.82
C GLY A 108 17.01 1.14 -2.45
N VAL A 109 18.31 1.23 -2.71
CA VAL A 109 19.32 0.33 -2.08
C VAL A 109 20.07 1.04 -0.97
N MET A 110 20.69 0.25 -0.11
CA MET A 110 21.77 0.70 0.75
C MET A 110 23.08 0.05 0.28
N PHE A 111 24.17 0.81 0.39
CA PHE A 111 25.50 0.28 0.19
C PHE A 111 26.06 -0.23 1.53
N PRO A 112 26.59 -1.45 1.57
CA PRO A 112 27.18 -2.02 2.78
C PRO A 112 28.47 -1.29 3.17
N ASP A 113 28.80 -1.32 4.45
CA ASP A 113 30.07 -0.82 4.98
C ASP A 113 31.24 -1.77 4.64
N TYR A 114 32.47 -1.29 4.80
CA TYR A 114 33.69 -2.05 4.45
C TYR A 114 33.84 -3.39 5.18
N ASP A 115 33.17 -3.57 6.32
CA ASP A 115 33.23 -4.78 7.13
C ASP A 115 32.31 -5.91 6.59
N GLU A 116 31.36 -5.58 5.72
CA GLU A 116 30.38 -6.51 5.14
C GLU A 116 30.89 -7.09 3.81
N LEU A 117 31.91 -7.94 3.92
CA LEU A 117 32.60 -8.50 2.75
C LEU A 117 31.69 -9.41 1.90
N GLY A 118 31.63 -9.11 0.60
CA GLY A 118 30.94 -9.94 -0.41
C GLY A 118 29.50 -9.53 -0.72
N VAL A 119 28.90 -8.64 0.09
CA VAL A 119 27.61 -8.00 -0.22
C VAL A 119 27.86 -6.77 -1.11
N GLN A 120 27.05 -6.58 -2.14
CA GLN A 120 27.18 -5.43 -3.05
C GLN A 120 26.12 -4.37 -2.83
N LYS A 121 24.88 -4.79 -2.55
CA LYS A 121 23.72 -3.93 -2.31
C LYS A 121 22.78 -4.61 -1.32
N ILE A 122 22.20 -3.83 -0.43
CA ILE A 122 21.14 -4.23 0.47
C ILE A 122 19.83 -3.61 -0.05
N ILE A 123 18.75 -4.40 -0.10
CA ILE A 123 17.46 -4.01 -0.69
C ILE A 123 16.32 -4.26 0.30
N PRO A 124 15.18 -3.54 0.16
CA PRO A 124 13.99 -3.80 0.98
C PRO A 124 13.44 -5.22 0.76
N ASP A 125 12.72 -5.73 1.75
CA ASP A 125 12.11 -7.07 1.71
C ASP A 125 11.01 -7.17 0.64
N THR A 126 11.36 -7.76 -0.49
CA THR A 126 10.44 -7.98 -1.62
C THR A 126 9.39 -9.05 -1.33
N THR A 127 9.60 -9.95 -0.36
CA THR A 127 8.62 -10.97 0.01
C THR A 127 7.41 -10.34 0.70
N PHE A 128 7.65 -9.34 1.54
CA PHE A 128 6.60 -8.53 2.15
C PHE A 128 5.80 -7.76 1.10
N ILE A 129 6.51 -7.09 0.17
CA ILE A 129 5.88 -6.37 -0.94
C ILE A 129 5.02 -7.32 -1.78
N LYS A 130 5.53 -8.52 -2.10
CA LYS A 130 4.78 -9.52 -2.87
C LYS A 130 3.53 -9.98 -2.16
N LYS A 131 3.60 -10.21 -0.85
CA LYS A 131 2.44 -10.60 -0.03
C LYS A 131 1.34 -9.52 -0.07
N TRP A 132 1.75 -8.24 -0.14
CA TRP A 132 0.86 -7.08 -0.06
C TRP A 132 0.62 -6.40 -1.41
N SER A 133 1.02 -7.02 -2.53
CA SER A 133 0.94 -6.42 -3.86
C SER A 133 -0.48 -5.94 -4.20
N HIS A 134 -1.49 -6.76 -3.86
CA HIS A 134 -2.92 -6.45 -4.03
C HIS A 134 -3.43 -5.24 -3.23
N LYS A 135 -2.68 -4.77 -2.24
CA LYS A 135 -3.01 -3.59 -1.43
C LYS A 135 -2.28 -2.33 -1.93
N ILE A 136 -1.26 -2.48 -2.78
CA ILE A 136 -0.42 -1.39 -3.27
C ILE A 136 -1.01 -0.85 -4.57
N GLU A 137 -1.51 0.38 -4.50
CA GLU A 137 -2.26 1.00 -5.60
C GLU A 137 -1.39 1.77 -6.57
N ALA A 138 -0.22 2.22 -6.12
CA ALA A 138 0.70 3.01 -6.88
C ALA A 138 2.08 2.99 -6.23
N VAL A 139 3.10 3.24 -7.05
CA VAL A 139 4.45 3.58 -6.60
C VAL A 139 4.73 5.03 -6.94
N ILE A 140 5.29 5.79 -6.00
CA ILE A 140 5.76 7.15 -6.21
C ILE A 140 7.27 7.16 -5.99
N ILE A 141 8.00 7.65 -7.00
CA ILE A 141 9.43 7.86 -6.92
C ILE A 141 9.72 9.35 -6.78
N THR A 142 10.44 9.70 -5.73
CA THR A 142 10.72 11.10 -5.36
C THR A 142 11.78 11.72 -6.26
N HIS A 143 12.91 11.02 -6.46
CA HIS A 143 14.00 11.46 -7.32
C HIS A 143 14.89 10.28 -7.74
N GLY A 144 15.88 10.55 -8.60
CA GLY A 144 16.67 9.51 -9.29
C GLY A 144 17.96 9.07 -8.61
N HIS A 145 18.14 9.27 -7.30
CA HIS A 145 19.31 8.72 -6.61
C HIS A 145 19.15 7.23 -6.32
N GLU A 146 20.27 6.50 -6.31
CA GLU A 146 20.31 5.04 -6.17
C GLU A 146 19.65 4.55 -4.87
N ASP A 147 19.71 5.34 -3.81
CA ASP A 147 19.07 5.08 -2.53
C ASP A 147 17.55 5.35 -2.53
N HIS A 148 16.98 5.71 -3.68
CA HIS A 148 15.53 5.85 -3.93
C HIS A 148 15.03 4.98 -5.10
N ILE A 149 15.88 4.66 -6.08
CA ILE A 149 15.48 3.89 -7.27
C ILE A 149 16.22 2.56 -7.44
N GLY A 150 17.32 2.36 -6.73
CA GLY A 150 18.25 1.29 -7.04
C GLY A 150 17.71 -0.11 -6.77
N ALA A 151 16.64 -0.26 -5.98
CA ALA A 151 15.97 -1.54 -5.74
C ALA A 151 14.77 -1.80 -6.67
N LEU A 152 14.43 -0.88 -7.57
CA LEU A 152 13.34 -1.04 -8.53
C LEU A 152 13.37 -2.37 -9.30
N PRO A 153 14.52 -2.85 -9.82
CA PRO A 153 14.57 -4.13 -10.54
C PRO A 153 14.09 -5.34 -9.73
N TRP A 154 14.11 -5.26 -8.39
CA TRP A 154 13.63 -6.30 -7.48
C TRP A 154 12.22 -6.04 -6.96
N VAL A 155 11.87 -4.77 -6.74
CA VAL A 155 10.55 -4.37 -6.23
C VAL A 155 9.46 -4.47 -7.30
N ILE A 156 9.73 -4.06 -8.54
CA ILE A 156 8.74 -4.06 -9.63
C ILE A 156 8.16 -5.46 -9.89
N PRO A 157 8.96 -6.54 -9.99
CA PRO A 157 8.42 -7.90 -10.16
C PRO A 157 7.61 -8.40 -8.96
N ALA A 158 7.82 -7.82 -7.78
CA ALA A 158 7.07 -8.15 -6.57
C ALA A 158 5.67 -7.50 -6.56
N LEU A 159 5.47 -6.41 -7.29
CA LEU A 159 4.19 -5.72 -7.38
C LEU A 159 3.19 -6.44 -8.30
N ASP A 160 1.96 -5.93 -8.33
CA ASP A 160 0.98 -6.36 -9.30
C ASP A 160 1.25 -5.72 -10.66
N SER A 161 0.99 -6.47 -11.74
CA SER A 161 1.25 -6.05 -13.11
C SER A 161 0.31 -4.96 -13.63
N HIS A 162 -0.33 -4.20 -12.77
CA HIS A 162 -1.19 -3.07 -13.12
C HIS A 162 -0.95 -1.87 -12.19
N THR A 163 -0.02 -2.00 -11.24
CA THR A 163 0.34 -0.92 -10.31
C THR A 163 1.08 0.18 -11.11
N PRO A 164 0.52 1.39 -11.24
CA PRO A 164 1.18 2.50 -11.90
C PRO A 164 2.38 3.01 -11.09
N ILE A 165 3.40 3.48 -11.81
CA ILE A 165 4.57 4.15 -11.23
C ILE A 165 4.57 5.61 -11.65
N PHE A 166 4.67 6.50 -10.67
CA PHE A 166 4.69 7.94 -10.84
C PHE A 166 6.05 8.50 -10.45
N ALA A 167 6.60 9.39 -11.28
CA ALA A 167 7.85 10.08 -11.02
C ALA A 167 7.90 11.39 -11.84
N SER A 168 8.87 12.25 -11.55
CA SER A 168 9.21 13.37 -12.44
C SER A 168 9.71 12.84 -13.80
N SER A 169 9.66 13.66 -14.86
CA SER A 169 10.12 13.27 -16.20
C SER A 169 11.57 12.75 -16.19
N PHE A 170 12.47 13.52 -15.58
CA PHE A 170 13.88 13.16 -15.46
C PHE A 170 14.07 11.87 -14.67
N THR A 171 13.41 11.75 -13.51
CA THR A 171 13.48 10.54 -12.70
C THR A 171 12.96 9.31 -13.45
N MET A 172 11.92 9.47 -14.26
CA MET A 172 11.35 8.38 -15.03
C MET A 172 12.35 7.83 -16.04
N GLU A 173 13.06 8.70 -16.76
CA GLU A 173 14.10 8.28 -17.70
C GLU A 173 15.22 7.49 -16.99
N VAL A 174 15.62 7.93 -15.79
CA VAL A 174 16.61 7.21 -14.98
C VAL A 174 16.06 5.84 -14.52
N CYS A 175 14.81 5.79 -14.05
CA CYS A 175 14.15 4.55 -13.64
C CYS A 175 14.03 3.54 -14.79
N ASP A 176 13.70 4.00 -16.00
CA ASP A 176 13.62 3.18 -17.21
C ASP A 176 14.96 2.56 -17.58
N TYR A 177 16.04 3.35 -17.49
CA TYR A 177 17.39 2.87 -17.70
C TYR A 177 17.77 1.79 -16.66
N HIS A 178 17.45 2.04 -15.40
CA HIS A 178 17.77 1.14 -14.28
C HIS A 178 16.99 -0.18 -14.34
N SER A 179 15.72 -0.10 -14.75
CA SER A 179 14.80 -1.25 -14.81
C SER A 179 14.85 -2.03 -16.13
N MET A 180 15.80 -1.70 -17.01
CA MET A 180 16.15 -2.37 -18.28
C MET A 180 14.96 -2.94 -19.08
N ASN A 181 14.03 -2.08 -19.52
CA ASN A 181 12.92 -2.38 -20.44
C ASN A 181 11.66 -3.09 -19.88
N SER A 182 11.46 -3.16 -18.56
CA SER A 182 10.24 -3.79 -17.99
C SER A 182 9.06 -2.84 -17.75
N LEU A 183 9.24 -1.53 -17.88
CA LEU A 183 8.29 -0.53 -17.40
C LEU A 183 7.41 0.14 -18.47
N ASN A 184 7.64 -0.13 -19.76
CA ASN A 184 6.98 0.55 -20.89
C ASN A 184 5.44 0.44 -20.95
N SER A 185 4.80 -0.36 -20.08
CA SER A 185 3.33 -0.51 -20.01
C SER A 185 2.65 0.20 -18.84
N PHE A 186 3.38 0.89 -17.95
CA PHE A 186 2.87 1.27 -16.62
C PHE A 186 2.73 2.76 -16.32
N TYR A 187 3.00 3.64 -17.28
CA TYR A 187 3.26 5.04 -16.95
C TYR A 187 2.08 6.00 -17.07
N SER A 188 1.90 6.79 -16.02
CA SER A 188 1.13 8.03 -16.03
C SER A 188 2.03 9.14 -15.51
N MET A 189 2.25 10.16 -16.35
CA MET A 189 3.14 11.28 -16.07
C MET A 189 2.41 12.30 -15.19
N LEU A 190 2.98 12.66 -14.04
CA LEU A 190 2.51 13.82 -13.27
C LEU A 190 3.06 15.07 -13.96
N THR A 191 2.24 15.69 -14.80
CA THR A 191 2.52 16.97 -15.48
C THR A 191 2.25 18.15 -14.57
#